data_AF-A0A377VZ92-F1
#
_entry.id   AF-A0A377VZ92-F1
#
_cell.length_a   1.000
_cell.length_b   1.000
_cell.length_c   1.000
_cell.angle_alpha   90.00
_cell.angle_beta   90.00
_cell.angle_gamma   90.00
#
_symmetry.space_group_name_H-M   'P 1'
#
loop_
_entity.id
_entity.type
_entity.pdbx_description
1 polymer ?
#
loop_
_entity_poly.entity_id
_entity_poly.type
_entity_poly.pdbx_seq_one_letter_code
_entity_poly.pdbx_strand_id
1 'polypeptide(L)'
;MVATVRNTAPASGSERLGDAAIRHSVRVCVEGALEQTEFDDNENLYVLGLDSIKSIQIAAQLRHHGWTMSAVQVMECGTVNAICEFLASHTTVSQLAQYAHNTRIDLPALRWFTQLALPVPNVYNHVIVLKVLPGCPLEQLHNRLHTLIQQQPALHSALDAEGRLLVCDPNVCYPNEVLTEYSTAAVDVGRGDRSVQ
;
A
#
# COMPACT_ATOMS: atom_id res chain seq x y z
N MET A 1 -37.13 -41.60 30.98
CA MET A 1 -36.47 -40.37 31.47
C MET A 1 -34.97 -40.61 31.43
N VAL A 2 -34.29 -40.17 30.38
CA VAL A 2 -32.82 -40.23 30.27
C VAL A 2 -32.34 -38.80 30.11
N ALA A 3 -31.60 -38.32 31.10
CA ALA A 3 -31.07 -36.96 31.13
C ALA A 3 -29.93 -36.84 30.10
N THR A 4 -30.11 -35.96 29.13
CA THR A 4 -29.07 -35.54 28.18
C THR A 4 -28.07 -34.65 28.91
N VAL A 5 -26.93 -35.22 29.29
CA VAL A 5 -25.77 -34.43 29.74
C VAL A 5 -25.19 -33.74 28.52
N ARG A 6 -25.30 -32.41 28.47
CA ARG A 6 -24.58 -31.56 27.52
C ARG A 6 -23.09 -31.64 27.84
N ASN A 7 -22.32 -32.26 26.96
CA ASN A 7 -20.88 -32.27 27.03
C ASN A 7 -20.35 -30.90 26.55
N THR A 8 -20.03 -30.00 27.48
CA THR A 8 -19.21 -28.82 27.20
C THR A 8 -17.75 -29.26 27.20
N ALA A 9 -17.19 -29.48 26.01
CA ALA A 9 -15.75 -29.65 25.85
C ALA A 9 -15.05 -28.29 26.11
N PRO A 10 -13.91 -28.26 26.82
CA PRO A 10 -13.13 -27.04 26.96
C PRO A 10 -12.42 -26.75 25.62
N ALA A 11 -12.66 -25.56 25.04
CA ALA A 11 -11.89 -25.06 23.90
C ALA A 11 -10.40 -25.08 24.22
N SER A 12 -9.64 -25.73 23.33
CA SER A 12 -8.28 -26.19 23.54
C SER A 12 -7.28 -25.02 23.58
N GLY A 13 -6.22 -25.13 24.39
CA GLY A 13 -5.27 -24.04 24.63
C GLY A 13 -4.58 -23.48 23.37
N SER A 14 -4.52 -24.24 22.28
CA SER A 14 -3.99 -23.79 20.99
C SER A 14 -4.92 -22.83 20.23
N GLU A 15 -6.24 -23.01 20.34
CA GLU A 15 -7.23 -22.12 19.71
C GLU A 15 -7.19 -20.72 20.36
N ARG A 16 -7.05 -20.67 21.70
CA ARG A 16 -6.96 -19.40 22.44
C ARG A 16 -5.70 -18.59 22.11
N LEU A 17 -4.59 -19.26 21.81
CA LEU A 17 -3.35 -18.59 21.37
C LEU A 17 -3.49 -18.02 19.95
N GLY A 18 -4.20 -18.72 19.06
CA GLY A 18 -4.52 -18.24 17.71
C GLY A 18 -5.39 -16.98 17.75
N ASP A 19 -6.47 -17.00 18.54
CA ASP A 19 -7.39 -15.87 18.68
C ASP A 19 -6.71 -14.61 19.25
N ALA A 20 -5.83 -14.79 20.24
CA ALA A 20 -5.08 -13.67 20.82
C ALA A 20 -4.09 -13.05 19.80
N ALA A 21 -3.44 -13.88 18.98
CA ALA A 21 -2.52 -13.41 17.94
C ALA A 21 -3.24 -12.69 16.80
N ILE A 22 -4.39 -13.19 16.37
CA ILE A 22 -5.27 -12.53 15.38
C ILE A 22 -5.66 -11.15 15.92
N ARG A 23 -6.21 -11.11 17.13
CA ARG A 23 -6.69 -9.86 17.74
C ARG A 23 -5.58 -8.82 17.84
N HIS A 24 -4.41 -9.21 18.31
CA HIS A 24 -3.28 -8.30 18.39
C HIS A 24 -2.89 -7.75 17.01
N SER A 25 -2.81 -8.61 16.00
CA SER A 25 -2.46 -8.20 14.62
C SER A 25 -3.50 -7.23 14.05
N VAL A 26 -4.80 -7.54 14.22
CA VAL A 26 -5.90 -6.68 13.75
C VAL A 26 -5.85 -5.33 14.45
N ARG A 27 -5.67 -5.30 15.78
CA ARG A 27 -5.64 -4.06 16.56
C ARG A 27 -4.52 -3.14 16.09
N VAL A 28 -3.30 -3.65 15.97
CA VAL A 28 -2.14 -2.88 15.49
C VAL A 28 -2.40 -2.30 14.08
N CYS A 29 -2.96 -3.09 13.17
CA CYS A 29 -3.24 -2.64 11.81
C CYS A 29 -4.32 -1.55 11.75
N VAL A 30 -5.39 -1.71 12.54
CA VAL A 30 -6.50 -0.75 12.60
C VAL A 30 -6.04 0.55 13.27
N GLU A 31 -5.34 0.47 14.39
CA GLU A 31 -4.82 1.66 15.09
C GLU A 31 -3.86 2.46 14.20
N GLY A 32 -2.97 1.77 13.49
CA GLY A 32 -2.03 2.41 12.57
C GLY A 32 -2.70 3.08 11.38
N ALA A 33 -3.76 2.48 10.81
CA ALA A 33 -4.45 3.05 9.65
C ALA A 33 -5.44 4.16 10.02
N LEU A 34 -6.14 4.01 11.15
CA LEU A 34 -7.08 5.02 11.65
C LEU A 34 -6.38 6.17 12.38
N GLU A 35 -5.12 5.99 12.80
CA GLU A 35 -4.36 6.93 13.64
C GLU A 35 -5.09 7.20 14.97
N GLN A 36 -5.70 6.16 15.54
CA GLN A 36 -6.46 6.19 16.79
C GLN A 36 -6.08 4.98 17.63
N THR A 37 -6.01 5.11 18.96
CA THR A 37 -5.65 4.01 19.88
C THR A 37 -6.73 3.71 20.93
N GLU A 38 -7.64 4.65 21.17
CA GLU A 38 -8.65 4.57 22.22
C GLU A 38 -10.04 4.36 21.62
N PHE A 39 -10.45 3.10 21.46
CA PHE A 39 -11.78 2.68 21.02
C PHE A 39 -12.08 1.23 21.43
N ASP A 40 -13.37 0.87 21.51
CA ASP A 40 -13.81 -0.49 21.83
C ASP A 40 -13.71 -1.42 20.62
N ASP A 41 -13.47 -2.72 20.83
CA ASP A 41 -13.36 -3.68 19.71
C ASP A 41 -14.69 -3.85 18.93
N ASN A 42 -15.83 -3.47 19.50
CA ASN A 42 -17.14 -3.45 18.85
C ASN A 42 -17.50 -2.06 18.28
N GLU A 43 -16.63 -1.07 18.44
CA GLU A 43 -16.89 0.27 17.97
C GLU A 43 -16.95 0.29 16.44
N ASN A 44 -17.92 1.03 15.92
CA ASN A 44 -18.12 1.16 14.50
C ASN A 44 -16.94 1.95 13.89
N LEU A 45 -16.07 1.26 13.17
CA LEU A 45 -14.84 1.85 12.62
C LEU A 45 -15.14 2.96 11.60
N TYR A 46 -16.33 2.99 10.98
CA TYR A 46 -16.73 4.10 10.11
C TYR A 46 -16.84 5.43 10.87
N VAL A 47 -17.24 5.40 12.14
CA VAL A 47 -17.27 6.60 13.00
C VAL A 47 -15.86 7.05 13.35
N LEU A 48 -14.91 6.12 13.40
CA LEU A 48 -13.48 6.36 13.60
C LEU A 48 -12.74 6.72 12.30
N GLY A 49 -13.47 6.94 11.20
CA GLY A 49 -12.92 7.39 9.92
C GLY A 49 -12.51 6.29 8.96
N LEU A 50 -12.97 5.05 9.14
CA LEU A 50 -12.78 3.99 8.14
C LEU A 50 -13.40 4.40 6.80
N ASP A 51 -12.59 4.37 5.76
CA ASP A 51 -12.97 4.59 4.37
C ASP A 51 -12.31 3.55 3.46
N SER A 52 -12.45 3.72 2.13
CA SER A 52 -11.86 2.81 1.16
C SER A 52 -10.32 2.80 1.16
N ILE A 53 -9.66 3.90 1.50
CA ILE A 53 -8.19 3.98 1.52
C ILE A 53 -7.67 3.28 2.77
N LYS A 54 -8.25 3.58 3.93
CA LYS A 54 -7.88 2.96 5.20
C LYS A 54 -8.19 1.46 5.21
N SER A 55 -9.28 1.02 4.58
CA SER A 55 -9.57 -0.41 4.45
C SER A 55 -8.54 -1.16 3.59
N ILE A 56 -8.04 -0.53 2.50
CA ILE A 56 -6.92 -1.06 1.71
C ILE A 56 -5.65 -1.13 2.56
N GLN A 57 -5.35 -0.09 3.34
CA GLN A 57 -4.18 -0.06 4.23
C GLN A 57 -4.25 -1.18 5.28
N ILE A 58 -5.40 -1.34 5.96
CA ILE A 58 -5.62 -2.40 6.95
C ILE A 58 -5.43 -3.78 6.31
N ALA A 59 -6.08 -4.03 5.16
CA ALA A 59 -5.93 -5.29 4.43
C ALA A 59 -4.48 -5.58 4.02
N ALA A 60 -3.74 -4.57 3.58
CA ALA A 60 -2.33 -4.69 3.20
C ALA A 60 -1.43 -4.99 4.42
N GLN A 61 -1.65 -4.31 5.55
CA GLN A 61 -0.90 -4.54 6.78
C GLN A 61 -1.20 -5.93 7.36
N LEU A 62 -2.47 -6.34 7.41
CA LEU A 62 -2.87 -7.69 7.82
C LEU A 62 -2.15 -8.76 6.98
N ARG A 63 -2.03 -8.54 5.67
CA ARG A 63 -1.29 -9.45 4.78
C ARG A 63 0.18 -9.57 5.16
N HIS A 64 0.82 -8.47 5.59
CA HIS A 64 2.19 -8.49 6.10
C HIS A 64 2.31 -9.30 7.40
N HIS A 65 1.27 -9.29 8.23
CA HIS A 65 1.14 -10.15 9.42
C HIS A 65 0.71 -11.60 9.11
N GLY A 66 0.60 -11.99 7.84
CA GLY A 66 0.24 -13.34 7.41
C GLY A 66 -1.27 -13.61 7.29
N TRP A 67 -2.11 -12.59 7.51
CA TRP A 67 -3.56 -12.70 7.46
C TRP A 67 -4.12 -12.17 6.14
N THR A 68 -4.93 -12.97 5.44
CA THR A 68 -5.52 -12.55 4.16
C THR A 68 -6.94 -12.06 4.36
N MET A 69 -7.18 -10.80 4.01
CA MET A 69 -8.51 -10.20 3.90
C MET A 69 -8.48 -9.14 2.79
N SER A 70 -9.60 -8.94 2.11
CA SER A 70 -9.78 -7.85 1.12
C SER A 70 -10.27 -6.57 1.80
N ALA A 71 -10.03 -5.41 1.17
CA ALA A 71 -10.54 -4.12 1.66
C ALA A 71 -12.08 -4.11 1.81
N VAL A 72 -12.79 -4.78 0.90
CA VAL A 72 -14.26 -4.94 0.96
C VAL A 72 -14.66 -5.73 2.20
N GLN A 73 -13.97 -6.83 2.51
CA GLN A 73 -14.25 -7.60 3.72
C GLN A 73 -13.97 -6.82 5.01
N VAL A 74 -12.90 -5.99 5.03
CA VAL A 74 -12.64 -5.07 6.17
C VAL A 74 -13.84 -4.14 6.37
N MET A 75 -14.34 -3.55 5.29
CA MET A 75 -15.50 -2.68 5.32
C MET A 75 -16.78 -3.41 5.74
N GLU A 76 -17.03 -4.61 5.21
CA GLU A 76 -18.19 -5.43 5.56
C GLU A 76 -18.19 -5.82 7.05
N CYS A 77 -17.01 -6.11 7.63
CA CYS A 77 -16.89 -6.42 9.05
C CYS A 77 -17.15 -5.20 9.95
N GLY A 78 -16.61 -4.02 9.60
CA GLY A 78 -16.93 -2.74 10.24
C GLY A 78 -16.52 -2.57 11.71
N THR A 79 -15.98 -3.60 12.37
CA THR A 79 -15.52 -3.61 13.78
C THR A 79 -14.28 -4.50 13.92
N VAL A 80 -13.45 -4.27 14.94
CA VAL A 80 -12.28 -5.14 15.22
C VAL A 80 -12.72 -6.56 15.53
N ASN A 81 -13.77 -6.74 16.32
CA ASN A 81 -14.29 -8.07 16.67
C ASN A 81 -14.74 -8.86 15.44
N ALA A 82 -15.53 -8.26 14.54
CA ALA A 82 -15.97 -8.93 13.33
C ALA A 82 -14.80 -9.30 12.39
N ILE A 83 -13.77 -8.44 12.30
CA ILE A 83 -12.56 -8.76 11.53
C ILE A 83 -11.83 -9.96 12.14
N CYS A 84 -11.71 -10.02 13.47
CA CYS A 84 -11.09 -11.15 14.16
C CYS A 84 -11.85 -12.45 13.92
N GLU A 85 -13.18 -12.43 14.04
CA GLU A 85 -14.05 -13.59 13.80
C GLU A 85 -13.95 -14.07 12.34
N PHE A 86 -13.91 -13.13 11.39
CA PHE A 86 -13.71 -13.45 9.98
C PHE A 86 -12.38 -14.17 9.75
N LEU A 87 -11.27 -13.63 10.29
CA LEU A 87 -9.95 -14.21 10.10
C LEU A 87 -9.80 -15.59 10.77
N ALA A 88 -10.40 -15.76 11.96
CA ALA A 88 -10.43 -17.04 12.66
C ALA A 88 -11.18 -18.12 11.86
N SER A 89 -12.25 -17.74 11.16
CA SER A 89 -13.07 -18.65 10.35
C SER A 89 -12.52 -18.90 8.94
N HIS A 90 -11.68 -18.01 8.40
CA HIS A 90 -11.24 -18.02 7.00
C HIS A 90 -9.71 -18.01 6.85
N THR A 91 -8.98 -18.76 7.68
CA THR A 91 -7.51 -18.81 7.63
C THR A 91 -7.02 -19.24 6.25
N THR A 92 -6.71 -18.23 5.43
CA THR A 92 -6.08 -18.39 4.13
C THR A 92 -4.73 -17.73 4.25
N VAL A 93 -3.68 -18.53 4.35
CA VAL A 93 -2.31 -18.02 4.42
C VAL A 93 -1.99 -17.37 3.07
N SER A 94 -1.65 -16.08 3.08
CA SER A 94 -1.26 -15.37 1.87
C SER A 94 0.08 -15.91 1.36
N GLN A 95 0.12 -16.43 0.13
CA GLN A 95 1.36 -16.51 -0.60
C GLN A 95 1.63 -15.14 -1.23
N LEU A 96 2.73 -14.49 -0.85
CA LEU A 96 3.20 -13.31 -1.56
C LEU A 96 3.53 -13.73 -2.99
N ALA A 97 2.80 -13.18 -3.97
CA ALA A 97 3.11 -13.38 -5.38
C ALA A 97 4.50 -12.77 -5.65
N GLN A 98 5.48 -13.62 -5.96
CA GLN A 98 6.78 -13.19 -6.44
C GLN A 98 6.66 -12.89 -7.93
N TYR A 99 6.82 -11.63 -8.32
CA TYR A 99 6.89 -11.25 -9.72
C TYR A 99 8.31 -11.55 -10.24
N ALA A 100 8.41 -12.35 -11.29
CA ALA A 100 9.69 -12.61 -11.95
C ALA A 100 10.10 -11.39 -12.80
N HIS A 101 11.41 -11.18 -12.95
CA HIS A 101 11.95 -10.24 -13.94
C HIS A 101 11.47 -10.61 -15.35
N ASN A 102 11.23 -9.61 -16.20
CA ASN A 102 10.68 -9.75 -17.55
C ASN A 102 9.22 -10.26 -17.61
N THR A 103 8.49 -10.22 -16.49
CA THR A 103 7.04 -10.45 -16.52
C THR A 103 6.37 -9.32 -17.27
N ARG A 104 5.56 -9.68 -18.28
CA ARG A 104 4.69 -8.74 -18.99
C ARG A 104 3.33 -8.72 -18.31
N ILE A 105 2.94 -7.56 -17.83
CA ILE A 105 1.66 -7.36 -17.13
C ILE A 105 0.78 -6.49 -18.00
N ASP A 106 -0.41 -6.99 -18.25
CA ASP A 106 -1.42 -6.28 -18.99
C ASP A 106 -2.37 -5.57 -18.02
N LEU A 107 -2.27 -4.23 -17.98
CA LEU A 107 -3.07 -3.39 -17.10
C LEU A 107 -4.09 -2.60 -17.95
N PRO A 108 -5.40 -2.74 -17.69
CA PRO A 108 -6.42 -1.99 -18.43
C PRO A 108 -6.19 -0.48 -18.45
N ALA A 109 -5.70 0.08 -17.35
CA ALA A 109 -5.37 1.51 -17.26
C ALA A 109 -4.23 1.91 -18.23
N LEU A 110 -3.23 1.05 -18.43
CA LEU A 110 -2.15 1.30 -19.40
C LEU A 110 -2.65 1.15 -20.85
N ARG A 111 -3.52 0.16 -21.11
CA ARG A 111 -4.18 0.04 -22.44
C ARG A 111 -5.00 1.29 -22.78
N TRP A 112 -5.73 1.83 -21.80
CA TRP A 112 -6.46 3.08 -21.98
C TRP A 112 -5.51 4.27 -22.19
N PHE A 113 -4.43 4.35 -21.40
CA PHE A 113 -3.43 5.41 -21.53
C PHE A 113 -2.80 5.46 -22.93
N THR A 114 -2.42 4.31 -23.50
CA THR A 114 -1.83 4.27 -24.86
C THR A 114 -2.82 4.70 -25.95
N GLN A 115 -4.12 4.48 -25.72
CA GLN A 115 -5.18 4.92 -26.64
C GLN A 115 -5.41 6.45 -26.63
N LEU A 116 -4.94 7.17 -25.61
CA LEU A 116 -5.05 8.63 -25.57
C LEU A 116 -4.22 9.32 -26.67
N ALA A 117 -3.21 8.63 -27.22
CA ALA A 117 -2.34 9.14 -28.28
C ALA A 117 -1.80 10.56 -27.98
N LEU A 118 -1.36 10.78 -26.73
CA LEU A 118 -0.90 12.09 -26.27
C LEU A 118 0.26 12.60 -27.13
N PRO A 119 0.27 13.90 -27.53
CA PRO A 119 1.37 14.46 -28.32
C PRO A 119 2.73 14.37 -27.62
N VAL A 120 2.73 14.43 -26.29
CA VAL A 120 3.92 14.29 -25.43
C VAL A 120 3.58 13.39 -24.24
N PRO A 121 3.68 12.06 -24.37
CA PRO A 121 3.29 11.12 -23.31
C PRO A 121 4.07 11.29 -22.00
N ASN A 122 5.30 11.80 -22.08
CA ASN A 122 6.20 12.01 -20.94
C ASN A 122 5.82 13.21 -20.05
N VAL A 123 4.69 13.88 -20.32
CA VAL A 123 4.18 15.01 -19.53
C VAL A 123 2.98 14.59 -18.66
N TYR A 124 2.66 13.30 -18.60
CA TYR A 124 1.65 12.75 -17.69
C TYR A 124 2.25 12.47 -16.29
N ASN A 125 2.57 13.55 -15.57
CA ASN A 125 3.36 13.49 -14.34
C ASN A 125 2.53 13.74 -13.08
N HIS A 126 2.89 13.06 -11.98
CA HIS A 126 2.41 13.38 -10.64
C HIS A 126 3.55 14.04 -9.85
N VAL A 127 3.37 15.30 -9.46
CA VAL A 127 4.40 16.09 -8.77
C VAL A 127 3.99 16.30 -7.31
N ILE A 128 4.88 15.89 -6.40
CA ILE A 128 4.74 16.10 -4.95
C ILE A 128 5.94 16.91 -4.48
N VAL A 129 5.68 17.97 -3.70
CA VAL A 129 6.73 18.78 -3.05
C VAL A 129 6.74 18.45 -1.57
N LEU A 130 7.89 17.98 -1.06
CA LEU A 130 8.07 17.60 0.33
C LEU A 130 9.12 18.50 0.99
N LYS A 131 8.87 18.88 2.24
CA LYS A 131 9.88 19.55 3.07
C LYS A 131 10.69 18.50 3.81
N VAL A 132 11.99 18.45 3.54
CA VAL A 132 12.91 17.54 4.22
C VAL A 132 13.21 18.07 5.63
N LEU A 133 13.11 17.20 6.64
CA LEU A 133 13.46 17.54 8.01
C LEU A 133 14.98 17.73 8.15
N PRO A 134 15.45 18.58 9.09
CA PRO A 134 16.88 18.73 9.36
C PRO A 134 17.52 17.38 9.71
N GLY A 135 18.75 17.15 9.24
CA GLY A 135 19.52 15.95 9.57
C GLY A 135 19.38 14.79 8.57
N CYS A 136 18.79 15.00 7.39
CA CYS A 136 18.84 14.06 6.28
C CYS A 136 19.79 14.59 5.19
N PRO A 137 21.05 14.11 5.13
CA PRO A 137 21.98 14.46 4.05
C PRO A 137 21.45 14.00 2.69
N LEU A 138 21.77 14.76 1.64
CA LEU A 138 21.35 14.45 0.26
C LEU A 138 21.76 13.04 -0.18
N GLU A 139 22.97 12.60 0.20
CA GLU A 139 23.47 11.26 -0.09
C GLU A 139 22.59 10.16 0.54
N GLN A 140 22.14 10.37 1.77
CA GLN A 140 21.27 9.41 2.44
C GLN A 140 19.89 9.35 1.76
N LEU A 141 19.37 10.50 1.34
CA LEU A 141 18.12 10.56 0.57
C LEU A 141 18.27 9.83 -0.77
N HIS A 142 19.37 10.06 -1.49
CA HIS A 142 19.70 9.38 -2.73
C HIS A 142 19.69 7.85 -2.54
N ASN A 143 20.43 7.35 -1.56
CA ASN A 143 20.53 5.91 -1.30
C ASN A 143 19.18 5.27 -0.93
N ARG A 144 18.35 6.00 -0.17
CA ARG A 144 17.00 5.54 0.18
C ARG A 144 16.07 5.50 -1.04
N LEU A 145 16.08 6.53 -1.88
CA LEU A 145 15.31 6.55 -3.12
C LEU A 145 15.76 5.45 -4.08
N HIS A 146 17.08 5.24 -4.21
CA HIS A 146 17.64 4.14 -4.99
C HIS A 146 17.12 2.79 -4.50
N THR A 147 17.14 2.57 -3.17
CA THR A 147 16.62 1.33 -2.56
C THR A 147 15.13 1.13 -2.85
N LEU A 148 14.32 2.19 -2.78
CA LEU A 148 12.89 2.11 -3.11
C LEU A 148 12.66 1.73 -4.57
N ILE A 149 13.41 2.33 -5.50
CA ILE A 149 13.31 2.01 -6.93
C ILE A 149 13.65 0.54 -7.16
N GLN A 150 14.71 0.02 -6.53
CA GLN A 150 15.09 -1.38 -6.68
C GLN A 150 14.07 -2.36 -6.08
N GLN A 151 13.43 -2.00 -4.96
CA GLN A 151 12.49 -2.88 -4.27
C GLN A 151 11.08 -2.89 -4.87
N GLN A 152 10.69 -1.85 -5.60
CA GLN A 152 9.33 -1.69 -6.13
C GLN A 152 9.29 -1.94 -7.65
N PRO A 153 8.73 -3.08 -8.12
CA PRO A 153 8.67 -3.44 -9.54
C PRO A 153 8.17 -2.34 -10.47
N ALA A 154 7.14 -1.60 -10.04
CA ALA A 154 6.55 -0.53 -10.83
C ALA A 154 7.54 0.63 -11.12
N LEU A 155 8.50 0.88 -10.24
CA LEU A 155 9.45 2.01 -10.37
C LEU A 155 10.63 1.70 -11.30
N HIS A 156 10.86 0.43 -11.63
CA HIS A 156 11.85 0.00 -12.63
C HIS A 156 11.17 -0.79 -13.77
N SER A 157 9.94 -0.42 -14.11
CA SER A 157 9.21 -0.98 -15.24
C SER A 157 9.20 -0.02 -16.43
N ALA A 158 9.12 -0.58 -17.63
CA ALA A 158 8.94 0.15 -18.88
C ALA A 158 7.72 -0.37 -19.64
N LEU A 159 7.24 0.37 -20.65
CA LEU A 159 6.24 -0.13 -21.59
C LEU A 159 6.94 -0.85 -22.75
N ASP A 160 6.46 -2.04 -23.10
CA ASP A 160 6.87 -2.72 -24.32
C ASP A 160 6.18 -2.12 -25.57
N ALA A 161 6.54 -2.63 -26.75
CA ALA A 161 5.98 -2.15 -28.02
C ALA A 161 4.46 -2.32 -28.13
N GLU A 162 3.88 -3.23 -27.34
CA GLU A 162 2.44 -3.49 -27.27
C GLU A 162 1.74 -2.69 -26.16
N GLY A 163 2.47 -1.82 -25.44
CA GLY A 163 1.94 -1.00 -24.36
C GLY A 163 1.70 -1.75 -23.05
N ARG A 164 2.32 -2.93 -22.88
CA ARG A 164 2.25 -3.72 -21.64
C ARG A 164 3.38 -3.33 -20.72
N LEU A 165 3.16 -3.46 -19.41
CA LEU A 165 4.18 -3.21 -18.41
C LEU A 165 5.20 -4.36 -18.41
N LEU A 166 6.47 -4.03 -18.60
CA LEU A 166 7.60 -4.95 -18.49
C LEU A 166 8.41 -4.58 -17.24
N VAL A 167 8.48 -5.49 -16.27
CA VAL A 167 9.36 -5.33 -15.10
C VAL A 167 10.80 -5.59 -15.52
N CYS A 168 11.66 -4.57 -15.45
CA CYS A 168 13.05 -4.67 -15.88
C CYS A 168 13.98 -5.15 -14.75
N ASP A 169 15.23 -5.48 -15.09
CA ASP A 169 16.26 -5.71 -14.06
C ASP A 169 16.60 -4.37 -13.38
N PRO A 170 16.48 -4.27 -12.05
CA PRO A 170 16.75 -3.04 -11.31
C PRO A 170 18.21 -2.55 -11.40
N ASN A 171 19.14 -3.41 -11.81
CA ASN A 171 20.55 -3.04 -12.04
C ASN A 171 20.82 -2.53 -13.45
N VAL A 172 19.88 -2.72 -14.38
CA VAL A 172 20.02 -2.36 -15.80
C VAL A 172 19.09 -1.20 -16.18
N CYS A 173 17.88 -1.18 -15.62
CA CYS A 173 16.90 -0.12 -15.81
C CYS A 173 16.89 0.79 -14.58
N TYR A 174 17.87 1.67 -14.51
CA TYR A 174 17.87 2.76 -13.54
C TYR A 174 17.48 4.05 -14.26
N PRO A 175 16.58 4.88 -13.72
CA PRO A 175 16.39 6.22 -14.25
C PRO A 175 17.72 6.95 -14.08
N ASN A 176 18.43 7.23 -15.17
CA ASN A 176 19.55 8.16 -15.08
C ASN A 176 19.01 9.49 -14.51
N GLU A 177 19.68 10.04 -13.50
CA GLU A 177 19.33 11.30 -12.81
C GLU A 177 18.10 11.25 -11.87
N VAL A 178 17.97 10.23 -11.00
CA VAL A 178 16.91 10.15 -9.96
C VAL A 178 16.80 11.42 -9.08
N LEU A 179 17.90 12.15 -8.90
CA LEU A 179 17.92 13.42 -8.20
C LEU A 179 18.63 14.48 -9.05
N THR A 180 17.88 15.52 -9.41
CA THR A 180 18.44 16.75 -9.97
C THR A 180 18.38 17.82 -8.89
N GLU A 181 19.54 18.38 -8.54
CA GLU A 181 19.61 19.50 -7.60
C GLU A 181 19.35 20.81 -8.36
N TYR A 182 18.38 21.58 -7.88
CA TYR A 182 18.10 22.92 -8.39
C TYR A 182 18.48 23.93 -7.30
N SER A 183 19.42 24.82 -7.61
CA SER A 183 19.70 25.98 -6.76
C SER A 183 18.54 26.96 -6.84
N THR A 184 18.00 27.36 -5.69
CA THR A 184 16.96 28.40 -5.61
C THR A 184 17.42 29.76 -6.14
N ALA A 185 18.74 29.98 -6.26
CA ALA A 185 19.31 31.18 -6.90
C ALA A 185 19.15 31.18 -8.43
N ALA A 186 18.90 30.02 -9.05
CA ALA A 186 18.65 29.90 -10.49
C ALA A 186 17.15 29.92 -10.84
N VAL A 187 16.27 29.87 -9.83
CA VAL A 187 14.81 30.02 -10.00
C VAL A 187 14.44 31.48 -9.77
N ASP A 188 15.15 32.40 -10.43
CA ASP A 188 14.68 33.77 -10.55
C ASP A 188 13.63 33.79 -11.65
N VAL A 189 12.37 33.68 -11.21
CA VAL A 189 11.19 33.77 -12.05
C VAL A 189 11.27 35.09 -12.80
N GLY A 190 11.40 35.03 -14.12
CA GLY A 190 11.16 36.15 -15.02
C GLY A 190 9.80 36.78 -14.71
N ARG A 191 9.82 37.80 -13.86
CA ARG A 191 8.69 38.63 -13.48
C ARG A 191 8.98 40.03 -14.03
N GLY A 192 8.35 40.34 -15.16
CA GLY A 192 8.50 41.57 -15.94
C GLY A 192 9.19 41.27 -17.26
N ASP A 193 8.50 41.25 -18.40
CA ASP A 193 7.86 42.44 -18.94
C ASP A 193 6.69 42.07 -19.87
N ARG A 194 5.46 42.37 -19.45
CA ARG A 194 4.37 42.65 -20.40
C ARG A 194 4.39 44.16 -20.63
N SER A 195 5.31 44.61 -21.48
CA SER A 195 5.23 45.95 -22.05
C SER A 195 4.62 45.86 -23.43
N VAL A 196 3.51 46.58 -23.53
CA VAL A 196 2.79 46.99 -24.73
C VAL A 196 3.76 47.47 -25.81
N GLN A 197 3.67 46.87 -27.00
CA GLN A 197 3.56 47.58 -28.28
C GLN A 197 3.02 46.64 -29.37
#